data_AF-A0A482ZJE6-F1
#
_entry.id   AF-A0A482ZJE6-F1
#
_cell.length_a   1.000
_cell.length_b   1.000
_cell.length_c   1.000
_cell.angle_alpha   90.00
_cell.angle_beta   90.00
_cell.angle_gamma   90.00
#
_symmetry.space_group_name_H-M   'P 1'
#
loop_
_entity.id
_entity.type
_entity.pdbx_description
1 polymer ?
#
loop_
_entity_poly.entity_id
_entity_poly.type
_entity_poly.pdbx_seq_one_letter_code
_entity_poly.pdbx_strand_id
1 'polypeptide(L)' 'MKKETIKEIGKLFIDLAKIIFAIAILAPLVKGGNFQFITIVPAILTVMFGVYLTNKGV' A
#
# COMPACT_ATOMS: atom_id res chain seq x y z
N MET A 1 -5.13 19.90 9.04
CA MET A 1 -5.04 19.65 7.59
C MET A 1 -6.43 19.75 6.99
N LYS A 2 -6.58 20.27 5.77
CA LYS A 2 -7.87 20.24 5.08
C LYS A 2 -8.24 18.78 4.76
N LYS A 3 -9.54 18.48 4.72
CA LYS A 3 -10.04 17.14 4.41
C LYS A 3 -9.51 16.61 3.07
N GLU A 4 -9.44 17.47 2.06
CA GLU A 4 -8.82 17.16 0.76
C GLU A 4 -7.35 16.73 0.87
N THR A 5 -6.55 17.41 1.69
CA THR A 5 -5.13 17.04 1.89
C THR A 5 -5.01 15.64 2.51
N ILE A 6 -5.88 15.30 3.47
CA ILE A 6 -5.91 13.97 4.10
C ILE A 6 -6.31 12.90 3.07
N LYS A 7 -7.26 13.23 2.19
CA LYS A 7 -7.71 12.35 1.11
C LYS A 7 -6.60 12.10 0.08
N GLU A 8 -5.86 13.14 -0.32
CA GLU A 8 -4.73 13.01 -1.24
C GLU A 8 -3.58 12.19 -0.64
N ILE A 9 -3.24 12.40 0.63
CA ILE A 9 -2.25 11.58 1.33
C ILE A 9 -2.70 10.11 1.36
N GLY A 10 -3.98 9.84 1.63
CA GLY A 10 -4.54 8.49 1.59
C GLY A 10 -4.38 7.82 0.22
N LYS A 11 -4.66 8.55 -0.87
CA LYS A 11 -4.45 8.07 -2.24
C LYS A 11 -2.98 7.75 -2.53
N LEU A 12 -2.06 8.61 -2.09
CA LEU A 12 -0.62 8.38 -2.23
C LEU A 12 -0.18 7.11 -1.50
N PHE A 13 -0.70 6.86 -0.29
CA PHE A 13 -0.44 5.61 0.44
C PHE A 13 -0.95 4.36 -0.30
N ILE A 14 -2.12 4.45 -0.94
CA ILE A 14 -2.65 3.36 -1.77
C ILE A 14 -1.74 3.11 -2.98
N ASP A 15 -1.27 4.15 -3.66
CA ASP A 15 -0.35 3.99 -4.79
C ASP A 15 1.01 3.43 -4.34
N LEU A 16 1.52 3.87 -3.20
CA LEU A 16 2.73 3.29 -2.59
C LEU A 16 2.53 1.80 -2.29
N ALA A 17 1.37 1.41 -1.77
CA ALA A 17 1.07 0.01 -1.49
C ALA A 17 1.04 -0.87 -2.74
N LYS A 18 0.57 -0.35 -3.89
CA LYS A 18 0.66 -1.06 -5.18
C LYS A 18 2.11 -1.30 -5.60
N ILE A 19 3.00 -0.33 -5.39
CA ILE A 19 4.42 -0.48 -5.68
C ILE A 19 5.05 -1.54 -4.78
N ILE A 20 4.77 -1.50 -3.48
CA ILE A 20 5.24 -2.51 -2.52
C ILE A 20 4.73 -3.90 -2.95
N PHE A 21 3.45 -4.03 -3.30
CA PHE A 21 2.88 -5.27 -3.80
C PHE A 21 3.59 -5.76 -5.06
N ALA A 22 3.90 -4.87 -6.01
CA ALA A 22 4.59 -5.23 -7.24
C ALA A 22 6.01 -5.77 -6.99
N ILE A 23 6.76 -5.14 -6.08
CA ILE A 23 8.13 -5.55 -5.77
C ILE A 23 8.15 -6.79 -4.88
N ALA A 24 7.31 -6.82 -3.85
CA ALA A 24 7.35 -7.85 -2.82
C ALA A 24 6.60 -9.13 -3.19
N ILE A 25 5.60 -9.04 -4.08
CA ILE A 25 4.76 -10.18 -4.48
C ILE A 25 4.91 -10.46 -5.97
N LEU A 26 4.66 -9.50 -6.87
CA LEU A 26 4.73 -9.78 -8.31
C LEU A 26 6.14 -10.16 -8.77
N ALA A 27 7.19 -9.48 -8.31
CA ALA A 27 8.55 -9.77 -8.74
C ALA A 27 9.03 -11.20 -8.37
N PRO A 28 8.89 -11.70 -7.12
CA PRO A 28 9.22 -13.08 -6.81
C PRO A 28 8.28 -14.08 -7.50
N LEU A 29 6.99 -13.76 -7.68
CA LEU A 29 6.05 -14.62 -8.41
C LEU A 29 6.50 -14.87 -9.85
N VAL A 30 6.93 -13.83 -10.57
CA VAL A 30 7.37 -13.94 -11.97
C VAL A 30 8.74 -14.58 -12.09
N LYS A 31 9.65 -14.34 -11.13
CA LYS A 31 11.02 -14.85 -11.16
C LYS A 31 11.19 -16.23 -10.51
N GLY A 32 10.12 -16.85 -10.03
CA GLY A 32 10.17 -18.14 -9.31
C GLY A 32 10.91 -18.06 -7.97
N GLY A 33 10.96 -16.87 -7.35
CA GLY A 33 11.60 -16.63 -6.06
C GLY A 33 10.69 -16.95 -4.89
N ASN A 34 11.26 -17.08 -3.69
CA ASN A 34 10.49 -17.29 -2.47
C ASN A 34 9.81 -16.00 -2.01
N PHE A 35 8.55 -16.10 -1.63
CA PHE A 35 7.83 -15.01 -0.96
C PHE A 35 8.35 -14.87 0.47
N GLN A 36 8.75 -13.66 0.85
CA GLN A 36 9.00 -13.38 2.26
C GLN A 36 7.71 -12.87 2.90
N PHE A 37 7.12 -13.65 3.80
CA PHE A 37 5.91 -13.24 4.52
C PHE A 37 6.08 -11.90 5.26
N ILE A 38 7.32 -11.56 5.65
CA ILE A 38 7.66 -10.28 6.29
C ILE A 38 7.37 -9.07 5.40
N THR A 39 7.31 -9.21 4.07
CA THR A 39 7.01 -8.10 3.15
C THR A 39 5.52 -7.98 2.83
N ILE A 40 4.72 -9.03 3.08
CA ILE A 40 3.28 -9.05 2.82
C ILE A 40 2.53 -8.26 3.90
N VAL A 41 2.89 -8.47 5.17
CA VAL A 41 2.27 -7.79 6.33
C VAL A 41 2.31 -6.26 6.20
N PRO A 42 3.49 -5.62 5.97
CA PRO A 42 3.55 -4.17 5.81
C PRO A 42 2.80 -3.68 4.57
N ALA A 43 2.72 -4.46 3.49
CA ALA A 43 1.92 -4.09 2.31
C ALA A 43 0.44 -3.96 2.66
N ILE A 44 -0.12 -4.94 3.40
CA ILE A 44 -1.51 -4.93 3.86
C ILE A 44 -1.76 -3.75 4.79
N LEU A 45 -0.87 -3.51 5.77
CA LEU A 45 -0.99 -2.39 6.69
C LEU A 45 -0.97 -1.04 5.96
N THR A 46 -0.13 -0.91 4.93
CA THR A 46 -0.04 0.31 4.11
C THR A 46 -1.33 0.55 3.32
N VAL A 47 -1.94 -0.50 2.75
CA VAL A 47 -3.26 -0.40 2.10
C VAL A 47 -4.33 0.03 3.10
N MET A 48 -4.42 -0.65 4.25
CA MET A 48 -5.43 -0.34 5.27
C MET A 48 -5.30 1.09 5.78
N PHE A 49 -4.07 1.55 6.01
CA PHE A 49 -3.79 2.92 6.43
C PHE A 49 -4.13 3.94 5.34
N GLY A 50 -3.79 3.67 4.08
CA GLY A 50 -4.15 4.50 2.94
C GLY A 50 -5.66 4.63 2.74
N VAL A 51 -6.41 3.52 2.87
CA VAL A 51 -7.87 3.50 2.82
C VAL A 51 -8.46 4.28 3.99
N TYR A 52 -7.94 4.10 5.21
CA TYR A 52 -8.38 4.84 6.39
C TYR A 52 -8.21 6.35 6.22
N LEU A 53 -7.04 6.80 5.76
CA LEU A 53 -6.78 8.22 5.50
C LEU A 53 -7.68 8.75 4.38
N THR A 54 -7.86 7.98 3.30
CA THR A 54 -8.73 8.37 2.19
C THR A 54 -10.16 8.60 2.68
N ASN A 55 -10.71 7.68 3.49
CA ASN A 55 -12.06 7.77 4.04
C ASN A 55 -12.20 8.88 5.09
N LYS A 56 -11.15 9.13 5.89
CA LYS A 56 -11.14 10.23 6.88
C LYS A 56 -11.08 11.61 6.23
N GLY A 57 -10.57 11.69 4.99
CA GLY A 57 -10.55 12.89 4.17
C GLY A 57 -11.83 13.13 3.35
N VAL A 58 -12.87 12.29 3.49
CA VAL A 58 -14.20 12.49 2.88
C VAL A 58 -15.06 13.42 3.73
#